data_AF-A0A7E4ZRD4-F1
#
_entry.id   AF-A0A7E4ZRD4-F1
#
_cell.length_a   1.000
_cell.length_b   1.000
_cell.length_c   1.000
_cell.angle_alpha   90.00
_cell.angle_beta   90.00
_cell.angle_gamma   90.00
#
_symmetry.space_group_name_H-M   'P 1'
#
loop_
_entity.id
_entity.type
_entity.pdbx_description
1 polymer ?
#
loop_
_entity_poly.entity_id
_entity_poly.type
_entity_poly.pdbx_seq_one_letter_code
_entity_poly.pdbx_strand_id
1 'polypeptide(L)'
;MVFAWFFEPIGTPVDSEETLKRLEKTRVERELALREAIVERQNAYKLAEAKERLTWAAPSGILTAALAGVAAVYHKNLSYTVPILPILAYLGHEAHLVYGNQLDLILKRAESVLSDNTKLSTRAISVREVEARVQQQREATVWSCVDISD
;
A
#
# COMPACT_ATOMS: atom_id res chain seq x y z
N MET A 1 -59.42 -24.75 -10.84
CA MET A 1 -58.91 -24.24 -12.14
C MET A 1 -58.42 -22.78 -12.09
N VAL A 2 -58.02 -22.22 -10.93
CA VAL A 2 -57.56 -20.81 -10.81
C VAL A 2 -56.06 -20.68 -10.48
N PHE A 3 -55.41 -21.80 -10.10
CA PHE A 3 -54.02 -21.79 -9.62
C PHE A 3 -52.93 -21.86 -10.71
N ALA A 4 -53.29 -22.07 -11.99
CA ALA A 4 -52.33 -22.32 -13.06
C ALA A 4 -51.75 -21.05 -13.71
N TRP A 5 -52.28 -19.86 -13.40
CA TRP A 5 -51.82 -18.56 -13.94
C TRP A 5 -50.76 -17.87 -13.06
N PHE A 6 -50.53 -18.37 -11.83
CA PHE A 6 -49.57 -17.75 -10.92
C PHE A 6 -48.12 -18.21 -11.18
N PHE A 7 -47.93 -19.28 -11.94
CA PHE A 7 -46.66 -19.94 -12.17
C PHE A 7 -46.32 -20.01 -13.67
N GLU A 8 -46.42 -18.88 -14.35
CA GLU A 8 -45.84 -18.76 -15.68
C GLU A 8 -44.34 -18.46 -15.50
N PRO A 9 -43.42 -19.36 -15.95
CA PRO A 9 -42.01 -19.08 -15.85
C PRO A 9 -41.73 -17.89 -16.77
N ILE A 10 -41.36 -16.75 -16.18
CA ILE A 10 -40.84 -15.58 -16.91
C ILE A 10 -39.45 -15.97 -17.43
N GLY A 11 -39.42 -16.84 -18.43
CA GLY A 11 -38.24 -17.22 -19.18
C GLY A 11 -38.13 -16.34 -20.40
N THR A 12 -37.78 -15.07 -20.21
CA THR A 12 -37.16 -14.31 -21.28
C THR A 12 -35.72 -14.79 -21.42
N PRO A 13 -35.18 -14.99 -22.63
CA PRO A 13 -33.74 -15.15 -22.84
C PRO A 13 -33.09 -13.78 -22.59
N VAL A 14 -33.02 -13.38 -21.32
CA VAL A 14 -32.13 -12.32 -20.87
C VAL A 14 -30.74 -12.89 -20.99
N ASP A 15 -29.86 -12.13 -21.61
CA ASP A 15 -28.43 -12.37 -21.72
C ASP A 15 -27.83 -12.56 -20.31
N SER A 16 -27.94 -13.79 -19.80
CA SER A 16 -27.62 -14.16 -18.42
C SER A 16 -26.13 -13.98 -18.17
N GLU A 17 -25.32 -14.15 -19.21
CA GLU A 17 -23.88 -13.91 -19.18
C GLU A 17 -23.55 -12.42 -18.99
N GLU A 18 -24.24 -11.50 -19.70
CA GLU A 18 -24.04 -10.06 -19.51
C GLU A 18 -24.48 -9.58 -18.12
N THR A 19 -25.58 -10.10 -17.60
CA THR A 19 -26.06 -9.73 -16.24
C THR A 19 -25.14 -10.26 -15.14
N LEU A 20 -24.63 -11.49 -15.28
CA LEU A 20 -23.65 -12.06 -14.35
C LEU A 20 -22.34 -11.27 -14.37
N LYS A 21 -21.80 -10.93 -15.55
CA LYS A 21 -20.58 -10.10 -15.67
C LYS A 21 -20.74 -8.73 -15.01
N ARG A 22 -21.90 -8.09 -15.12
CA ARG A 22 -22.17 -6.79 -14.46
C ARG A 22 -22.19 -6.92 -12.93
N LEU A 23 -22.75 -7.99 -12.39
CA LEU A 23 -22.81 -8.24 -10.95
C LEU A 23 -21.41 -8.53 -10.39
N GLU A 24 -20.62 -9.35 -11.07
CA GLU A 24 -19.24 -9.65 -10.69
C GLU A 24 -18.39 -8.37 -10.70
N LYS A 25 -18.50 -7.57 -11.76
CA LYS A 25 -17.80 -6.28 -11.85
C LYS A 25 -18.15 -5.37 -10.68
N THR A 26 -19.44 -5.22 -10.38
CA THR A 26 -19.92 -4.39 -9.27
C THR A 26 -19.38 -4.88 -7.92
N ARG A 27 -19.28 -6.21 -7.74
CA ARG A 27 -18.71 -6.81 -6.53
C ARG A 27 -17.22 -6.49 -6.40
N VAL A 28 -16.47 -6.67 -7.48
CA VAL A 28 -15.02 -6.38 -7.52
C VAL A 28 -14.75 -4.90 -7.24
N GLU A 29 -15.51 -3.99 -7.85
CA GLU A 29 -15.37 -2.53 -7.61
C GLU A 29 -15.59 -2.18 -6.13
N ARG A 30 -16.60 -2.78 -5.49
CA ARG A 30 -16.87 -2.55 -4.05
C ARG A 30 -15.78 -3.13 -3.15
N GLU A 31 -15.30 -4.34 -3.45
CA GLU A 31 -14.20 -4.95 -2.70
C GLU A 31 -12.91 -4.15 -2.83
N LEU A 32 -12.64 -3.59 -4.01
CA LEU A 32 -11.48 -2.76 -4.25
C LEU A 32 -11.53 -1.46 -3.43
N ALA A 33 -12.66 -0.76 -3.47
CA ALA A 33 -12.87 0.46 -2.69
C ALA A 33 -12.75 0.21 -1.17
N LEU A 34 -13.26 -0.93 -0.69
CA LEU A 34 -13.10 -1.31 0.72
C LEU A 34 -11.65 -1.61 1.10
N ARG A 35 -10.91 -2.32 0.24
CA ARG A 35 -9.49 -2.61 0.48
C ARG A 35 -8.68 -1.31 0.56
N GLU A 36 -8.93 -0.37 -0.34
CA GLU A 36 -8.27 0.93 -0.34
C GLU A 36 -8.52 1.70 0.97
N ALA A 37 -9.78 1.78 1.41
CA ALA A 37 -10.13 2.44 2.66
C ALA A 37 -9.49 1.77 3.89
N ILE A 38 -9.37 0.44 3.91
CA ILE A 38 -8.71 -0.29 4.99
C ILE A 38 -7.20 -0.03 4.99
N VAL A 39 -6.56 -0.05 3.82
CA VAL A 39 -5.12 0.19 3.68
C VAL A 39 -4.75 1.59 4.17
N GLU A 40 -5.52 2.60 3.81
CA GLU A 40 -5.29 3.98 4.26
C GLU A 40 -5.37 4.09 5.79
N ARG A 41 -6.41 3.48 6.40
CA ARG A 41 -6.56 3.44 7.86
C ARG A 41 -5.41 2.69 8.53
N GLN A 42 -5.02 1.53 8.02
CA GLN A 42 -3.91 0.76 8.58
C GLN A 42 -2.60 1.55 8.55
N ASN A 43 -2.35 2.31 7.49
CA ASN A 43 -1.18 3.16 7.39
C ASN A 43 -1.22 4.30 8.42
N ALA A 44 -2.38 4.96 8.57
CA ALA A 44 -2.58 5.99 9.59
C ALA A 44 -2.38 5.44 11.01
N TYR A 45 -2.88 4.23 11.30
CA TYR A 45 -2.70 3.56 12.59
C TYR A 45 -1.23 3.26 12.89
N LYS A 46 -0.48 2.72 11.93
CA LYS A 46 0.96 2.46 12.09
C LYS A 46 1.74 3.75 12.40
N LEU A 47 1.38 4.85 11.75
CA LEU A 47 2.00 6.15 12.01
C LEU A 47 1.67 6.68 13.42
N ALA A 48 0.41 6.52 13.85
CA ALA A 48 -0.03 6.92 15.19
C ALA A 48 0.65 6.10 16.28
N GLU A 49 0.75 4.78 16.10
CA GLU A 49 1.44 3.87 17.04
C GLU A 49 2.92 4.23 17.19
N ALA A 50 3.61 4.52 16.08
CA ALA A 50 5.01 4.93 16.13
C ALA A 50 5.21 6.27 16.87
N LYS A 51 4.29 7.23 16.68
CA LYS A 51 4.30 8.51 17.43
C LYS A 51 4.04 8.31 18.92
N GLU A 52 3.14 7.42 19.29
CA GLU A 52 2.82 7.12 20.68
C GLU A 52 4.03 6.49 21.38
N ARG A 53 4.70 5.52 20.74
CA ARG A 53 5.93 4.92 21.26
C ARG A 53 7.04 5.95 21.45
N LEU A 54 7.24 6.85 20.48
CA LEU A 54 8.22 7.93 20.59
C LEU A 54 7.87 8.91 21.71
N THR A 55 6.59 9.24 21.89
CA THR A 55 6.12 10.15 22.94
C THR A 55 6.46 9.62 24.34
N TRP A 56 6.46 8.30 24.55
CA TRP A 56 6.86 7.68 25.81
C TRP A 56 8.37 7.40 25.91
N ALA A 57 9.03 7.04 24.80
CA ALA A 57 10.46 6.76 24.77
C ALA A 57 11.32 8.04 24.86
N ALA A 58 10.86 9.16 24.29
CA ALA A 58 11.59 10.43 24.31
C ALA A 58 11.82 10.99 25.73
N PRO A 59 10.80 11.18 26.58
CA PRO A 59 11.00 11.73 27.92
C PRO A 59 11.81 10.78 28.80
N SER A 60 11.58 9.46 28.68
CA SER A 60 12.33 8.46 29.45
C SER A 60 13.80 8.44 29.04
N GLY A 61 14.10 8.42 27.75
CA GLY A 61 15.49 8.47 27.26
C GLY A 61 16.21 9.78 27.58
N ILE A 62 15.52 10.94 27.50
CA ILE A 62 16.07 12.23 27.93
C ILE A 62 16.38 12.22 29.43
N LEU A 63 15.45 11.74 30.25
CA LEU A 63 15.64 11.66 31.70
C LEU A 63 16.82 10.75 32.06
N THR A 64 16.91 9.56 31.47
CA THR A 64 18.02 8.63 31.68
C THR A 64 19.34 9.21 31.21
N ALA A 65 19.38 9.87 30.05
CA ALA A 65 20.58 10.54 29.54
C ALA A 65 21.01 11.71 30.43
N ALA A 66 20.07 12.50 30.95
CA ALA A 66 20.35 13.60 31.87
C ALA A 66 20.92 13.08 33.20
N LEU A 67 20.32 12.03 33.78
CA LEU A 67 20.83 11.41 35.01
C LEU A 67 22.22 10.80 34.81
N ALA A 68 22.45 10.10 33.70
CA ALA A 68 23.75 9.55 33.35
C ALA A 68 24.80 10.66 33.13
N GLY A 69 24.42 11.77 32.51
CA GLY A 69 25.27 12.95 32.32
C GLY A 69 25.66 13.61 33.65
N VAL A 70 24.69 13.81 34.56
CA VAL A 70 24.96 14.35 35.91
C VAL A 70 25.89 13.41 36.69
N ALA A 71 25.65 12.10 36.63
CA ALA A 71 26.50 11.10 37.28
C ALA A 71 27.94 11.11 36.72
N ALA A 72 28.09 11.28 35.40
CA ALA A 72 29.41 11.37 34.75
C ALA A 72 30.19 12.63 35.18
N VAL A 73 29.51 13.78 35.31
CA VAL A 73 30.13 15.03 35.79
C VAL A 73 30.54 14.93 37.26
N TYR A 74 29.69 14.34 38.09
CA TYR A 74 29.94 14.20 39.52
C TYR A 74 31.09 13.23 39.82
N HIS A 75 31.15 12.08 39.14
CA HIS A 75 32.18 11.06 39.38
C HIS A 75 33.45 11.23 38.52
N LYS A 76 33.49 12.20 37.59
CA LYS A 76 34.60 12.42 36.62
C LYS A 76 35.03 11.16 35.84
N ASN A 77 34.14 10.15 35.75
CA ASN A 77 34.41 8.88 35.11
C ASN A 77 33.64 8.78 33.79
N LEU A 78 34.38 8.67 32.69
CA LEU A 78 33.85 8.58 31.31
C LEU A 78 33.00 7.32 31.07
N SER A 79 33.10 6.33 31.96
CA SER A 79 32.36 5.05 31.90
C SER A 79 30.83 5.24 31.93
N TYR A 80 30.34 6.31 32.55
CA TYR A 80 28.91 6.60 32.66
C TYR A 80 28.31 7.25 31.40
N THR A 81 29.14 7.65 30.45
CA THR A 81 28.69 8.20 29.16
C THR A 81 28.37 7.10 28.14
N VAL A 82 28.87 5.88 28.35
CA VAL A 82 28.66 4.71 27.48
C VAL A 82 27.18 4.41 27.21
N PRO A 83 26.25 4.40 28.20
CA PRO A 83 24.84 4.11 27.94
C PRO A 83 24.09 5.24 27.21
N ILE A 84 24.64 6.46 27.16
CA ILE A 84 23.98 7.60 26.50
C ILE A 84 23.96 7.41 24.99
N LEU A 85 25.05 6.88 24.43
CA LEU A 85 25.19 6.60 23.00
C LEU A 85 24.09 5.69 22.42
N PRO A 86 23.83 4.48 22.95
CA PRO A 86 22.77 3.62 22.44
C PRO A 86 21.37 4.20 22.63
N ILE A 87 21.13 4.93 23.73
CA ILE A 87 19.84 5.61 23.97
C ILE A 87 19.60 6.68 22.89
N LEU A 88 20.62 7.49 22.59
CA LEU A 88 20.53 8.55 21.58
C LEU A 88 20.38 7.97 20.17
N ALA A 89 21.12 6.89 19.86
CA ALA A 89 21.02 6.20 18.58
C ALA A 89 19.63 5.58 18.37
N TYR A 90 19.09 4.93 19.41
CA TYR A 90 17.74 4.34 19.36
C TYR A 90 16.66 5.42 19.17
N LEU A 91 16.70 6.50 19.96
CA LEU A 91 15.78 7.62 19.83
C LEU A 91 15.88 8.30 18.46
N GLY A 92 17.11 8.51 17.97
CA GLY A 92 17.36 9.09 16.66
C GLY A 92 16.78 8.21 15.54
N HIS A 93 16.93 6.89 15.64
CA HIS A 93 16.36 5.94 14.69
C HIS A 93 14.83 5.97 14.69
N GLU A 94 14.19 5.88 15.86
CA GLU A 94 12.73 5.96 16.00
C GLU A 94 12.19 7.31 15.49
N ALA A 95 12.86 8.42 15.82
CA ALA A 95 12.49 9.73 15.31
C ALA A 95 12.64 9.79 13.78
N HIS A 96 13.72 9.26 13.21
CA HIS A 96 13.90 9.23 11.77
C HIS A 96 12.85 8.38 11.05
N LEU A 97 12.40 7.27 11.64
CA LEU A 97 11.32 6.46 11.10
C LEU A 97 9.96 7.16 11.15
N VAL A 98 9.63 7.82 12.27
CA VAL A 98 8.36 8.53 12.45
C VAL A 98 8.24 9.76 11.55
N TYR A 99 9.33 10.51 11.39
CA TYR A 99 9.39 11.72 10.56
C TYR A 99 9.91 11.45 9.14
N GLY A 100 10.20 10.18 8.81
CA GLY A 100 10.70 9.78 7.51
C GLY A 100 9.69 10.13 6.43
N ASN A 101 9.99 11.15 5.62
CA ASN A 101 9.13 11.64 4.55
C ASN A 101 9.03 10.67 3.36
N GLN A 102 9.29 9.38 3.56
CA GLN A 102 9.44 8.37 2.51
C GLN A 102 8.17 8.24 1.66
N LEU A 103 7.00 8.21 2.31
CA LEU A 103 5.71 8.10 1.61
C LEU A 103 5.39 9.35 0.78
N ASP A 104 5.58 10.54 1.35
CA ASP A 104 5.42 11.81 0.64
C ASP A 104 6.44 11.94 -0.50
N LEU A 105 7.67 11.47 -0.30
CA LEU A 105 8.71 11.44 -1.33
C LEU A 105 8.33 10.49 -2.47
N ILE A 106 7.74 9.34 -2.17
CA ILE A 106 7.26 8.39 -3.16
C ILE A 106 6.09 8.99 -3.93
N LEU A 107 5.11 9.61 -3.24
CA LEU A 107 3.98 10.29 -3.88
C LEU A 107 4.46 11.43 -4.77
N LYS A 108 5.34 12.28 -4.27
CA LYS A 108 5.93 13.40 -5.03
C LYS A 108 6.74 12.93 -6.22
N ARG A 109 7.48 11.82 -6.09
CA ARG A 109 8.19 11.18 -7.22
C ARG A 109 7.21 10.60 -8.22
N ALA A 110 6.19 9.87 -7.78
CA ALA A 110 5.16 9.33 -8.65
C ALA A 110 4.41 10.44 -9.40
N GLU A 111 4.09 11.54 -8.71
CA GLU A 111 3.49 12.73 -9.31
C GLU A 111 4.42 13.40 -10.32
N SER A 112 5.72 13.52 -10.01
CA SER A 112 6.72 14.05 -10.96
C SER A 112 6.85 13.18 -12.21
N VAL A 113 6.83 11.85 -12.03
CA VAL A 113 6.87 10.89 -13.15
C VAL A 113 5.58 11.02 -13.96
N LEU A 114 4.43 11.17 -13.31
CA LEU A 114 3.15 11.36 -13.99
C LEU A 114 3.15 12.68 -14.77
N SER A 115 3.60 13.80 -14.17
CA SER A 115 3.67 15.10 -14.83
C SER A 115 4.67 15.12 -15.99
N ASP A 116 5.83 14.47 -15.83
CA ASP A 116 6.82 14.36 -16.91
C ASP A 116 6.31 13.49 -18.06
N ASN A 117 5.57 12.42 -17.75
CA ASN A 117 4.95 11.53 -18.74
C ASN A 117 3.60 12.04 -19.29
N THR A 118 2.97 13.06 -18.71
CA THR A 118 1.75 13.67 -19.30
C THR A 118 2.01 14.38 -20.62
N LYS A 119 3.27 14.66 -20.98
CA LYS A 119 3.63 15.05 -22.36
C LYS A 119 3.64 13.87 -23.35
N LEU A 120 3.61 12.62 -22.89
CA LEU A 120 3.83 11.43 -23.72
C LEU A 120 2.64 10.47 -23.88
N SER A 121 1.59 10.46 -23.05
CA SER A 121 0.30 9.83 -23.43
C SER A 121 -0.77 9.99 -22.34
N THR A 122 -1.79 10.82 -22.58
CA THR A 122 -3.04 10.88 -21.80
C THR A 122 -3.97 9.72 -22.16
N ARG A 123 -3.46 8.49 -22.22
CA ARG A 123 -4.29 7.31 -22.41
C ARG A 123 -4.07 6.38 -21.22
N ALA A 124 -4.99 6.44 -20.26
CA ALA A 124 -5.10 5.40 -19.25
C ALA A 124 -5.15 4.05 -20.00
N ILE A 125 -4.19 3.17 -19.70
CA ILE A 125 -4.12 1.83 -20.28
C ILE A 125 -5.46 1.16 -19.97
N SER A 126 -6.28 1.02 -21.00
CA SER A 126 -7.58 0.36 -20.86
C SER A 126 -7.35 -1.13 -20.69
N VAL A 127 -8.23 -1.82 -19.95
CA VAL A 127 -8.14 -3.27 -19.76
C VAL A 127 -8.08 -4.01 -21.10
N ARG A 128 -8.78 -3.50 -22.12
CA ARG A 128 -8.71 -4.00 -23.50
C ARG A 128 -7.32 -3.94 -24.12
N GLU A 129 -6.54 -2.92 -23.78
CA GLU A 129 -5.16 -2.77 -24.27
C GLU A 129 -4.21 -3.72 -23.55
N VAL A 130 -4.44 -4.00 -22.27
CA VAL A 130 -3.69 -5.02 -21.52
C VAL A 130 -3.99 -6.41 -22.07
N GLU A 131 -5.26 -6.75 -22.28
CA GLU A 131 -5.68 -8.03 -22.87
C GLU A 131 -5.08 -8.21 -24.27
N ALA A 132 -5.09 -7.18 -25.11
CA ALA A 132 -4.47 -7.23 -26.43
C ALA A 132 -2.95 -7.50 -26.36
N ARG A 133 -2.23 -6.87 -25.42
CA ARG A 133 -0.78 -7.09 -25.23
C ARG A 133 -0.49 -8.49 -24.70
N VAL A 134 -1.30 -8.98 -23.77
CA VAL A 134 -1.17 -10.35 -23.23
C VAL A 134 -1.41 -11.37 -24.35
N GLN A 135 -2.41 -11.14 -25.20
CA GLN A 135 -2.71 -12.02 -26.33
C GLN A 135 -1.56 -12.05 -27.34
N GLN A 136 -1.00 -10.89 -27.69
CA GLN A 136 0.17 -10.78 -28.58
C GLN A 136 1.40 -11.49 -28.00
N GLN A 137 1.66 -11.38 -26.70
CA GLN A 137 2.74 -12.11 -26.06
C GLN A 137 2.49 -13.61 -26.10
N ARG A 138 1.25 -14.05 -25.84
CA ARG A 138 0.88 -15.46 -25.91
C ARG A 138 1.09 -16.04 -27.31
N GLU A 139 0.64 -15.33 -28.34
CA GLU A 139 0.83 -15.71 -29.73
C GLU A 139 2.31 -15.78 -30.07
N ALA A 140 3.13 -14.78 -29.68
CA ALA A 140 4.57 -14.82 -29.88
C ALA A 140 5.26 -16.00 -29.18
N THR A 141 4.76 -16.40 -28.01
CA THR A 141 5.28 -17.56 -27.28
C THR A 141 4.85 -18.87 -27.97
N VAL A 142 3.64 -18.91 -28.52
CA VAL A 142 3.14 -20.06 -29.30
C VAL A 142 3.93 -20.24 -30.59
N TRP A 143 4.17 -19.17 -31.36
CA TRP A 143 5.00 -19.23 -32.58
C TRP A 143 6.43 -19.68 -32.27
N SER A 144 7.03 -19.17 -31.19
CA SER A 144 8.36 -19.60 -30.75
C SER A 144 8.43 -21.09 -30.38
N CYS A 145 7.36 -21.71 -29.92
CA CYS A 145 7.33 -23.14 -29.58
C CYS A 145 7.11 -24.03 -30.82
N VAL A 146 6.42 -23.50 -31.85
CA VAL A 146 6.20 -24.20 -33.12
C VAL A 146 7.52 -24.29 -33.90
N ASP A 147 8.30 -23.21 -33.96
CA ASP A 147 9.62 -23.19 -34.64
C ASP A 147 10.69 -24.07 -33.98
N ILE A 148 10.47 -24.53 -32.73
CA ILE A 148 11.37 -25.45 -32.02
C ILE A 148 11.03 -26.91 -32.30
N SER A 149 9.87 -27.20 -32.89
CA SER A 149 9.37 -28.56 -33.13
C SER A 149 9.53 -29.04 -34.58
N ASP A 150 9.92 -28.17 -35.51
CA ASP A 150 10.33 -28.48 -36.90
C ASP A 150 11.86 -28.54 -37.03
#